data_AF-W4RK90-F1
#
_entry.id   AF-W4RK90-F1
#
_cell.length_a   1.000
_cell.length_b   1.000
_cell.length_c   1.000
_cell.angle_alpha   90.00
_cell.angle_beta   90.00
_cell.angle_gamma   90.00
#
_symmetry.space_group_name_H-M   'P 1'
#
loop_
_entity.id
_entity.type
_entity.pdbx_description
1 polymer ?
#
loop_
_entity_poly.entity_id
_entity_poly.type
_entity_poly.pdbx_seq_one_letter_code
_entity_poly.pdbx_strand_id
1 'polypeptide(L)'
;MVDLETGLEFQVQRRAGSNHADVQPLTPKDTAIMKKIYNGKWSWKRRAIIVISEDEKIAASMHGMPHGGGALKNNFPGHFCIHFYGSTTHRTNFMDLSHKLMILKSAGKLEKYLEQTDPYDLVNAYIAGLKQQDRNIVYMISLQDLEWEKLLPKIDNIRISRMEVLPAEDVGDQLSLTVPVELNLQLKGIGGKTFNGEVILVRFMPNEQWRVDSINFFEEIGLS
;
A
#
# COMPACT_ATOMS: atom_id res chain seq x y z
N MET A 1 7.74 -16.68 7.95
CA MET A 1 6.96 -15.79 7.06
C MET A 1 7.92 -15.05 6.15
N VAL A 2 7.53 -14.79 4.91
CA VAL A 2 8.40 -14.27 3.85
C VAL A 2 7.88 -12.92 3.36
N ASP A 3 8.78 -11.94 3.25
CA ASP A 3 8.52 -10.64 2.63
C ASP A 3 8.73 -10.70 1.12
N LEU A 4 7.74 -10.26 0.33
CA LEU A 4 7.77 -10.49 -1.11
C LEU A 4 8.74 -9.59 -1.85
N GLU A 5 8.98 -8.36 -1.39
CA GLU A 5 9.87 -7.46 -2.12
C GLU A 5 11.35 -7.73 -1.80
N THR A 6 11.69 -8.19 -0.59
CA THR A 6 13.08 -8.52 -0.23
C THR A 6 13.44 -9.99 -0.32
N GLY A 7 12.44 -10.88 -0.33
CA GLY A 7 12.62 -12.34 -0.22
C GLY A 7 13.12 -12.80 1.15
N LEU A 8 13.25 -11.90 2.13
CA LEU A 8 13.75 -12.24 3.46
C LEU A 8 12.68 -12.97 4.26
N GLU A 9 13.12 -13.98 5.00
CA GLU A 9 12.28 -14.81 5.86
C GLU A 9 12.66 -14.65 7.33
N PHE A 10 11.65 -14.61 8.19
CA PHE A 10 11.82 -14.64 9.65
C PHE A 10 10.64 -15.33 10.35
N GLN A 11 10.87 -15.75 11.59
CA GLN A 11 9.87 -16.43 12.42
C GLN A 11 9.17 -15.46 13.37
N VAL A 12 7.89 -15.72 13.63
CA VAL A 12 7.04 -14.92 14.51
C VAL A 12 6.21 -15.82 15.41
N GLN A 13 5.82 -15.28 16.56
CA GLN A 13 4.84 -15.88 17.46
C GLN A 13 3.57 -15.03 17.47
N ARG A 14 2.41 -15.65 17.26
CA ARG A 14 1.12 -15.01 17.53
C ARG A 14 0.88 -14.94 19.03
N ARG A 15 0.53 -13.75 19.52
CA ARG A 15 0.24 -13.50 20.95
C ARG A 15 -1.25 -13.23 21.22
N ALA A 16 -1.94 -12.59 20.29
CA ALA A 16 -3.31 -12.11 20.47
C ALA A 16 -3.97 -11.79 19.12
N GLY A 17 -5.06 -11.03 19.18
CA GLY A 17 -5.78 -10.51 18.02
C GLY A 17 -6.91 -11.42 17.53
N SER A 18 -8.05 -10.83 17.20
CA SER A 18 -9.25 -11.49 16.69
C SER A 18 -9.50 -11.16 15.22
N ASN A 19 -9.50 -9.87 14.88
CA ASN A 19 -9.73 -9.38 13.51
C ASN A 19 -8.45 -9.34 12.65
N HIS A 20 -7.29 -9.38 13.30
CA HIS A 20 -5.95 -9.54 12.73
C HIS A 20 -5.08 -10.28 13.74
N ALA A 21 -3.91 -10.74 13.32
CA ALA A 21 -2.98 -11.40 14.23
C ALA A 21 -2.01 -10.38 14.83
N ASP A 22 -2.04 -10.25 16.16
CA ASP A 22 -0.97 -9.56 16.89
C ASP A 22 0.19 -10.54 17.03
N VAL A 23 1.34 -10.18 16.47
CA VAL A 23 2.51 -11.04 16.40
C VAL A 23 3.78 -10.30 16.81
N GLN A 24 4.80 -11.04 17.21
CA GLN A 24 6.12 -10.50 17.52
C GLN A 24 7.19 -11.42 16.94
N PRO A 25 8.37 -10.91 16.53
CA PRO A 25 9.47 -11.75 16.07
C PRO A 25 9.85 -12.79 17.14
N LEU A 26 10.22 -14.01 16.75
CA LEU A 26 10.47 -15.06 17.73
C LEU A 26 11.79 -14.85 18.49
N THR A 27 12.84 -14.42 17.78
CA THR A 27 14.19 -14.24 18.32
C THR A 27 14.78 -12.85 18.00
N PRO A 28 15.88 -12.42 18.65
CA PRO A 28 16.63 -11.24 18.25
C PRO A 28 17.11 -11.25 16.80
N LYS A 29 17.39 -12.44 16.24
CA LYS A 29 17.77 -12.60 14.82
C LYS A 29 16.59 -12.27 13.91
N ASP A 30 15.38 -12.75 14.23
CA ASP A 30 14.16 -12.44 13.48
C ASP A 30 13.86 -10.94 13.51
N THR A 31 14.02 -10.31 14.67
CA THR A 31 13.89 -8.85 14.81
C THR A 31 14.88 -8.10 13.93
N ALA A 32 16.13 -8.55 13.85
CA ALA A 32 17.13 -7.94 12.99
C ALA A 32 16.77 -8.08 11.50
N ILE A 33 16.23 -9.23 11.09
CA ILE A 33 15.74 -9.47 9.72
C ILE A 33 14.56 -8.54 9.42
N MET A 34 13.56 -8.47 10.29
CA MET A 34 12.43 -7.54 10.16
C MET A 34 12.90 -6.09 10.05
N LYS A 35 13.87 -5.67 10.87
CA LYS A 35 14.44 -4.32 10.81
C LYS A 35 15.18 -4.07 9.49
N LYS A 36 15.85 -5.09 8.93
CA LYS A 36 16.50 -5.03 7.60
C LYS A 36 15.48 -4.86 6.48
N ILE A 37 14.34 -5.58 6.53
CA ILE A 37 13.23 -5.42 5.57
C ILE A 37 12.76 -3.96 5.50
N TYR A 38 12.75 -3.26 6.63
CA TYR A 38 12.40 -1.85 6.72
C TYR A 38 13.61 -0.89 6.71
N ASN A 39 14.70 -1.27 6.05
CA ASN A 39 15.88 -0.43 5.83
C ASN A 39 16.47 0.16 7.13
N GLY A 40 16.50 -0.65 8.19
CA GLY A 40 17.08 -0.28 9.48
C GLY A 40 16.16 0.52 10.40
N LYS A 41 14.91 0.80 10.00
CA LYS A 41 13.97 1.63 10.76
C LYS A 41 12.64 0.91 10.98
N TRP A 42 11.89 1.30 12.01
CA TRP A 42 10.51 0.83 12.17
C TRP A 42 9.57 1.69 11.33
N SER A 43 8.55 1.07 10.72
CA SER A 43 7.67 1.77 9.79
C SER A 43 6.25 1.23 9.83
N TRP A 44 5.28 2.11 9.65
CA TRP A 44 3.89 1.72 9.39
C TRP A 44 3.64 1.31 7.95
N LYS A 45 4.62 1.41 7.03
CA LYS A 45 4.43 1.01 5.64
C LYS A 45 4.03 -0.46 5.54
N ARG A 46 2.97 -0.71 4.80
CA ARG A 46 2.41 -2.04 4.58
C ARG A 46 3.29 -2.77 3.58
N ARG A 47 3.49 -4.06 3.81
CA ARG A 47 4.25 -4.95 2.92
C ARG A 47 3.45 -6.20 2.62
N ALA A 48 3.65 -6.74 1.43
CA ALA A 48 3.05 -7.99 1.01
C ALA A 48 3.89 -9.15 1.52
N ILE A 49 3.24 -10.11 2.19
CA ILE A 49 3.93 -11.23 2.81
C ILE A 49 3.20 -12.55 2.54
N ILE A 50 3.93 -13.64 2.67
CA ILE A 50 3.38 -14.99 2.77
C ILE A 50 3.64 -15.50 4.18
N VAL A 51 2.56 -15.80 4.91
CA VAL A 51 2.65 -16.56 6.16
C VAL A 51 2.73 -18.03 5.79
N ILE A 52 3.73 -18.72 6.34
CA ILE A 52 3.96 -20.14 6.11
C ILE A 52 3.69 -20.84 7.45
N SER A 53 2.71 -21.74 7.47
CA SER A 53 2.49 -22.75 8.50
C SER A 53 2.80 -24.13 7.92
N GLU A 54 2.82 -25.18 8.75
CA GLU A 54 3.30 -26.52 8.38
C GLU A 54 2.76 -27.04 7.03
N ASP A 55 1.47 -26.79 6.75
CA ASP A 55 0.82 -27.25 5.50
C ASP A 55 0.30 -26.13 4.59
N GLU A 56 0.40 -24.86 5.01
CA GLU A 56 -0.28 -23.76 4.30
C GLU A 56 0.62 -22.56 4.03
N LYS A 57 0.38 -21.95 2.86
CA LYS A 57 0.90 -20.62 2.49
C LYS A 57 -0.26 -19.66 2.38
N ILE A 58 -0.30 -18.69 3.28
CA ILE A 58 -1.42 -17.75 3.39
C ILE A 58 -0.95 -16.37 2.97
N ALA A 59 -1.61 -15.81 1.95
CA ALA A 59 -1.40 -14.44 1.52
C ALA A 59 -1.83 -13.46 2.62
N ALA A 60 -0.94 -12.55 2.99
CA ALA A 60 -1.17 -11.60 4.06
C ALA A 60 -0.44 -10.28 3.82
N SER A 61 -0.63 -9.34 4.75
CA SER A 61 0.10 -8.08 4.81
C SER A 61 0.52 -7.76 6.23
N MET A 62 1.71 -7.17 6.39
CA MET A 62 2.22 -6.68 7.69
C MET A 62 2.63 -5.21 7.62
N HIS A 63 2.85 -4.62 8.80
CA HIS A 63 3.69 -3.42 8.95
C HIS A 63 4.83 -3.68 9.94
N GLY A 64 5.81 -2.78 9.98
CA GLY A 64 7.05 -2.93 10.75
C GLY A 64 7.05 -2.26 12.13
N MET A 65 6.08 -1.40 12.41
CA MET A 65 6.10 -0.58 13.63
C MET A 65 5.72 -1.38 14.89
N PRO A 66 6.60 -1.45 15.91
CA PRO A 66 6.24 -1.99 17.21
C PRO A 66 5.19 -1.11 17.87
N HIS A 67 4.16 -1.74 18.42
CA HIS A 67 3.15 -1.07 19.24
C HIS A 67 2.57 -2.04 20.29
N GLY A 68 1.85 -1.49 21.26
CA GLY A 68 1.33 -2.23 22.42
C GLY A 68 2.43 -2.97 23.21
N GLY A 69 2.02 -3.97 23.99
CA GLY A 69 2.95 -4.80 24.76
C GLY A 69 3.56 -5.94 23.96
N GLY A 70 4.82 -6.27 24.25
CA GLY A 70 5.50 -7.49 23.79
C GLY A 70 5.66 -8.49 24.94
N ALA A 71 5.92 -9.77 24.63
CA ALA A 71 6.05 -10.83 25.63
C ALA A 71 7.38 -11.60 25.57
N LEU A 72 8.24 -11.33 24.58
CA LEU A 72 9.52 -12.01 24.39
C LEU A 72 10.71 -11.06 24.53
N LYS A 73 11.85 -11.61 24.96
CA LYS A 73 13.16 -10.91 24.95
C LYS A 73 13.83 -11.03 23.58
N ASN A 74 13.23 -10.41 22.59
CA ASN A 74 13.60 -10.50 21.16
C ASN A 74 14.16 -9.17 20.60
N ASN A 75 14.44 -8.16 21.43
CA ASN A 75 14.82 -6.80 21.01
C ASN A 75 13.76 -6.06 20.15
N PHE A 76 12.52 -6.53 20.13
CA PHE A 76 11.39 -5.87 19.49
C PHE A 76 10.43 -5.34 20.58
N PRO A 77 10.30 -4.02 20.74
CA PRO A 77 9.60 -3.43 21.89
C PRO A 77 8.09 -3.37 21.69
N GLY A 78 7.42 -4.53 21.60
CA GLY A 78 5.98 -4.61 21.40
C GLY A 78 5.56 -5.79 20.55
N HIS A 79 4.51 -5.57 19.75
CA HIS A 79 4.07 -6.46 18.68
C HIS A 79 3.76 -5.64 17.42
N PHE A 80 3.49 -6.34 16.33
CA PHE A 80 3.01 -5.77 15.08
C PHE A 80 1.83 -6.60 14.57
N CYS A 81 1.08 -6.04 13.61
CA CYS A 81 -0.12 -6.70 13.09
C CYS A 81 0.18 -7.40 11.76
N ILE A 82 -0.36 -8.60 11.61
CA ILE A 82 -0.55 -9.26 10.31
C ILE A 82 -2.04 -9.27 9.98
N HIS A 83 -2.38 -8.75 8.81
CA HIS A 83 -3.72 -8.73 8.26
C HIS A 83 -3.86 -9.79 7.17
N PHE A 84 -4.98 -10.51 7.18
CA PHE A 84 -5.37 -11.49 6.18
C PHE A 84 -6.58 -10.97 5.39
N TYR A 85 -6.94 -11.68 4.32
CA TYR A 85 -8.17 -11.34 3.59
C TYR A 85 -9.38 -11.45 4.53
N GLY A 86 -10.27 -10.47 4.49
CA GLY A 86 -11.37 -10.29 5.46
C GLY A 86 -11.00 -9.59 6.78
N SER A 87 -9.73 -9.35 7.10
CA SER A 87 -9.34 -8.63 8.32
C SER A 87 -9.87 -7.19 8.36
N THR A 88 -10.47 -6.80 9.48
CA THR A 88 -10.90 -5.42 9.77
C THR A 88 -9.91 -4.74 10.71
N THR A 89 -9.89 -3.40 10.71
CA THR A 89 -9.08 -2.65 11.68
C THR A 89 -9.87 -2.42 12.97
N HIS A 90 -9.20 -2.18 14.09
CA HIS A 90 -9.88 -1.86 15.36
C HIS A 90 -10.76 -0.60 15.29
N ARG A 91 -10.56 0.27 14.29
CA ARG A 91 -11.28 1.55 14.15
C ARG A 91 -12.40 1.52 13.11
N THR A 92 -12.39 0.56 12.18
CA THR A 92 -13.34 0.51 11.06
C THR A 92 -13.74 -0.93 10.77
N ASN A 93 -15.03 -1.15 10.51
CA ASN A 93 -15.54 -2.44 10.00
C ASN A 93 -15.09 -2.74 8.56
N PHE A 94 -14.31 -1.85 7.95
CA PHE A 94 -13.74 -2.01 6.62
C PHE A 94 -12.24 -2.30 6.70
N MET A 95 -11.75 -3.08 5.74
CA MET A 95 -10.34 -3.36 5.55
C MET A 95 -9.59 -2.09 5.12
N ASP A 96 -8.40 -1.87 5.67
CA ASP A 96 -7.47 -0.84 5.18
C ASP A 96 -7.09 -1.18 3.73
N LEU A 97 -7.36 -0.25 2.79
CA LEU A 97 -7.05 -0.43 1.38
C LEU A 97 -5.58 -0.78 1.13
N SER A 98 -4.64 -0.20 1.87
CA SER A 98 -3.21 -0.52 1.73
C SER A 98 -2.93 -1.97 2.13
N HIS A 99 -3.58 -2.50 3.17
CA HIS A 99 -3.48 -3.93 3.51
C HIS A 99 -4.16 -4.80 2.43
N LYS A 100 -5.34 -4.41 1.94
CA LYS A 100 -6.04 -5.11 0.86
C LYS A 100 -5.15 -5.28 -0.37
N LEU A 101 -4.52 -4.20 -0.83
CA LEU A 101 -3.63 -4.23 -1.99
C LEU A 101 -2.41 -5.15 -1.77
N MET A 102 -1.81 -5.11 -0.58
CA MET A 102 -0.68 -5.99 -0.25
C MET A 102 -1.07 -7.47 -0.16
N ILE A 103 -2.27 -7.77 0.36
CA ILE A 103 -2.82 -9.14 0.40
C ILE A 103 -3.12 -9.63 -1.02
N LEU A 104 -3.72 -8.79 -1.88
CA LEU A 104 -3.97 -9.13 -3.27
C LEU A 104 -2.66 -9.33 -4.05
N LYS A 105 -1.64 -8.50 -3.77
CA LYS A 105 -0.29 -8.65 -4.30
C LYS A 105 0.30 -10.01 -3.90
N SER A 106 0.26 -10.37 -2.62
CA SER A 106 0.78 -11.67 -2.16
C SER A 106 -0.03 -12.87 -2.60
N ALA A 107 -1.31 -12.68 -2.94
CA ALA A 107 -2.17 -13.70 -3.52
C ALA A 107 -2.02 -13.86 -5.05
N GLY A 108 -1.23 -13.01 -5.73
CA GLY A 108 -1.16 -12.98 -7.20
C GLY A 108 -2.46 -12.52 -7.87
N LYS A 109 -3.28 -11.73 -7.16
CA LYS A 109 -4.61 -11.26 -7.61
C LYS A 109 -4.67 -9.74 -7.83
N LEU A 110 -3.56 -9.03 -7.63
CA LEU A 110 -3.51 -7.57 -7.71
C LEU A 110 -3.86 -7.06 -9.11
N GLU A 111 -3.26 -7.63 -10.16
CA GLU A 111 -3.48 -7.22 -11.56
C GLU A 111 -4.97 -7.33 -11.93
N LYS A 112 -5.55 -8.52 -11.79
CA LYS A 112 -6.99 -8.75 -12.03
C LYS A 112 -7.89 -7.83 -11.21
N TYR A 113 -7.51 -7.51 -9.97
CA TYR A 113 -8.27 -6.58 -9.14
C TYR A 113 -8.24 -5.17 -9.75
N LEU A 114 -7.05 -4.66 -10.09
CA LEU A 114 -6.88 -3.33 -10.66
C LEU A 114 -7.56 -3.21 -12.03
N GLU A 115 -7.54 -4.26 -12.85
CA GLU A 115 -8.23 -4.31 -14.15
C GLU A 115 -9.73 -4.06 -14.06
N GLN A 116 -10.36 -4.51 -12.97
CA GLN A 116 -11.81 -4.45 -12.76
C GLN A 116 -12.23 -3.29 -11.84
N THR A 117 -11.26 -2.51 -11.36
CA THR A 117 -11.51 -1.41 -10.43
C THR A 117 -12.05 -0.20 -11.19
N ASP A 118 -13.09 0.45 -10.65
CA ASP A 118 -13.62 1.70 -11.21
C ASP A 118 -12.57 2.83 -11.11
N PRO A 119 -12.67 3.90 -11.92
CA PRO A 119 -11.64 4.93 -11.96
C PRO A 119 -11.35 5.60 -10.61
N TYR A 120 -12.34 5.75 -9.73
CA TYR A 120 -12.17 6.42 -8.44
C TYR A 120 -11.45 5.52 -7.44
N ASP A 121 -11.82 4.24 -7.39
CA ASP A 121 -11.09 3.26 -6.60
C ASP A 121 -9.68 3.02 -7.15
N LEU A 122 -9.46 3.21 -8.46
CA LEU A 122 -8.14 3.15 -9.07
C LEU A 122 -7.27 4.33 -8.61
N VAL A 123 -7.82 5.55 -8.52
CA VAL A 123 -7.13 6.71 -7.92
C VAL A 123 -6.80 6.43 -6.45
N ASN A 124 -7.75 5.89 -5.67
CA ASN A 124 -7.48 5.47 -4.29
C ASN A 124 -6.32 4.46 -4.21
N ALA A 125 -6.30 3.47 -5.11
CA ALA A 125 -5.24 2.46 -5.17
C ALA A 125 -3.88 3.05 -5.59
N TYR A 126 -3.86 3.98 -6.54
CA TYR A 126 -2.65 4.70 -6.96
C TYR A 126 -2.04 5.50 -5.81
N ILE A 127 -2.85 6.31 -5.13
CA ILE A 127 -2.39 7.09 -3.97
C ILE A 127 -1.96 6.17 -2.82
N ALA A 128 -2.64 5.04 -2.60
CA ALA A 128 -2.19 4.04 -1.64
C ALA A 128 -0.83 3.42 -2.02
N GLY A 129 -0.60 3.11 -3.30
CA GLY A 129 0.68 2.63 -3.81
C GLY A 129 1.81 3.62 -3.56
N LEU A 130 1.59 4.91 -3.87
CA LEU A 130 2.53 5.99 -3.58
C LEU A 130 2.82 6.10 -2.07
N LYS A 131 1.79 6.06 -1.23
CA LYS A 131 1.92 6.11 0.24
C LYS A 131 2.74 4.95 0.79
N GLN A 132 2.54 3.74 0.26
CA GLN A 132 3.31 2.57 0.68
C GLN A 132 4.71 2.52 0.04
N GLN A 133 4.99 3.38 -0.94
CA GLN A 133 6.18 3.32 -1.78
C GLN A 133 6.33 1.94 -2.44
N ASP A 134 5.23 1.40 -2.97
CA ASP A 134 5.23 0.10 -3.63
C ASP A 134 5.29 0.26 -5.14
N ARG A 135 6.47 -0.07 -5.72
CA ARG A 135 6.71 0.03 -7.16
C ARG A 135 5.71 -0.78 -7.98
N ASN A 136 5.34 -1.99 -7.54
CA ASN A 136 4.48 -2.86 -8.36
C ASN A 136 3.07 -2.29 -8.47
N ILE A 137 2.52 -1.75 -7.38
CA ILE A 137 1.20 -1.12 -7.40
C ILE A 137 1.19 0.10 -8.33
N VAL A 138 2.15 1.03 -8.17
CA VAL A 138 2.15 2.25 -8.99
C VAL A 138 2.46 1.97 -10.45
N TYR A 139 3.35 1.02 -10.73
CA TYR A 139 3.67 0.59 -12.09
C TYR A 139 2.46 0.00 -12.83
N MET A 140 1.65 -0.83 -12.16
CA MET A 140 0.45 -1.44 -12.77
C MET A 140 -0.67 -0.42 -13.07
N ILE A 141 -0.66 0.74 -12.41
CA ILE A 141 -1.71 1.76 -12.53
C ILE A 141 -1.25 2.92 -13.43
N SER A 142 0.04 3.21 -13.46
CA SER A 142 0.60 4.29 -14.26
C SER A 142 0.49 4.03 -15.75
N LEU A 143 0.17 5.08 -16.52
CA LEU A 143 0.24 5.05 -17.98
C LEU A 143 1.70 4.95 -18.47
N GLN A 144 2.61 5.67 -17.80
CA GLN A 144 4.02 5.73 -18.18
C GLN A 144 4.89 4.90 -17.24
N ASP A 145 6.04 4.44 -17.71
CA ASP A 145 7.08 3.87 -16.84
C ASP A 145 8.04 4.96 -16.40
N LEU A 146 8.04 5.29 -15.10
CA LEU A 146 8.90 6.30 -14.50
C LEU A 146 10.04 5.67 -13.71
N GLU A 147 11.04 6.46 -13.34
CA GLU A 147 12.10 6.04 -12.41
C GLU A 147 11.57 5.96 -10.96
N TRP A 148 10.67 5.02 -10.69
CA TRP A 148 9.96 4.86 -9.41
C TRP A 148 10.89 4.80 -8.19
N GLU A 149 12.05 4.15 -8.33
CA GLU A 149 13.05 4.05 -7.26
C GLU A 149 13.62 5.41 -6.84
N LYS A 150 13.61 6.41 -7.73
CA LYS A 150 14.00 7.79 -7.43
C LYS A 150 12.82 8.63 -6.92
N LEU A 151 11.63 8.40 -7.46
CA LEU A 151 10.44 9.20 -7.15
C LEU A 151 9.77 8.81 -5.84
N LEU A 152 9.53 7.52 -5.61
CA LEU A 152 8.80 7.04 -4.42
C LEU A 152 9.44 7.50 -3.10
N PRO A 153 10.77 7.48 -2.92
CA PRO A 153 11.41 7.98 -1.70
C PRO A 153 11.25 9.49 -1.45
N LYS A 154 10.82 10.28 -2.45
CA LYS A 154 10.51 11.71 -2.27
C LYS A 154 9.18 11.93 -1.54
N ILE A 155 8.29 10.93 -1.49
CA ILE A 155 6.98 11.01 -0.83
C ILE A 155 7.05 10.29 0.52
N ASP A 156 7.09 11.05 1.62
CA ASP A 156 7.07 10.46 2.98
C ASP A 156 5.67 9.99 3.38
N ASN A 157 4.64 10.75 2.98
CA ASN A 157 3.23 10.40 3.16
C ASN A 157 2.35 11.13 2.14
N ILE A 158 1.23 10.52 1.78
CA ILE A 158 0.22 11.11 0.89
C ILE A 158 -1.16 10.59 1.30
N ARG A 159 -2.17 11.46 1.27
CA ARG A 159 -3.55 11.10 1.59
C ARG A 159 -4.52 12.01 0.83
N ILE A 160 -5.53 11.40 0.23
CA ILE A 160 -6.70 12.12 -0.29
C ILE A 160 -7.51 12.66 0.89
N SER A 161 -7.68 13.98 0.97
CA SER A 161 -8.66 14.63 1.87
C SER A 161 -10.03 14.76 1.23
N ARG A 162 -10.08 15.00 -0.08
CA ARG A 162 -11.31 15.11 -0.86
C ARG A 162 -11.07 14.59 -2.26
N MET A 163 -12.06 13.92 -2.82
CA MET A 163 -12.09 13.51 -4.22
C MET A 163 -13.52 13.69 -4.72
N GLU A 164 -13.67 14.34 -5.87
CA GLU A 164 -14.97 14.49 -6.51
C GLU A 164 -15.26 13.25 -7.34
N VAL A 165 -16.47 12.71 -7.17
CA VAL A 165 -16.92 11.48 -7.81
C VAL A 165 -18.10 11.82 -8.71
N LEU A 166 -17.97 11.53 -10.00
CA LEU A 166 -19.09 11.60 -10.93
C LEU A 166 -19.87 10.28 -10.86
N PRO A 167 -21.20 10.33 -11.10
CA PRO A 167 -22.01 9.13 -11.28
C PRO A 167 -21.42 8.20 -12.35
N ALA A 168 -21.55 6.88 -12.16
CA ALA A 168 -21.03 5.88 -13.10
C ALA A 168 -21.62 6.01 -14.52
N GLU A 169 -22.87 6.49 -14.61
CA GLU A 169 -23.57 6.75 -15.87
C GLU A 169 -22.86 7.82 -16.72
N ASP A 170 -22.20 8.79 -16.06
CA ASP A 170 -21.49 9.88 -16.73
C ASP A 170 -20.09 9.45 -17.18
N VAL A 171 -19.50 8.41 -16.55
CA VAL A 171 -18.20 7.84 -16.96
C VAL A 171 -18.33 7.02 -18.24
N GLY A 172 -19.38 6.20 -18.36
CA GLY A 172 -19.79 5.49 -19.58
C GLY A 172 -18.63 4.97 -20.45
N ASP A 173 -18.62 5.37 -21.73
CA ASP A 173 -17.62 5.02 -22.74
C ASP A 173 -16.46 6.04 -22.85
N GLN A 174 -16.31 6.95 -21.88
CA GLN A 174 -15.24 7.95 -21.93
C GLN A 174 -13.86 7.29 -21.95
N LEU A 175 -12.93 7.80 -22.76
CA LEU A 175 -11.56 7.30 -22.84
C LEU A 175 -10.57 8.10 -21.97
N SER A 176 -11.01 9.25 -21.48
CA SER A 176 -10.27 10.12 -20.58
C SER A 176 -11.22 10.59 -19.49
N LEU A 177 -10.74 10.65 -18.26
CA LEU A 177 -11.47 11.17 -17.10
C LEU A 177 -10.53 12.00 -16.25
N THR A 178 -10.98 13.20 -15.89
CA THR A 178 -10.26 14.08 -14.98
C THR A 178 -10.94 14.04 -13.63
N VAL A 179 -10.19 13.66 -12.58
CA VAL A 179 -10.72 13.53 -11.22
C VAL A 179 -10.15 14.64 -10.34
N PRO A 180 -10.94 15.64 -9.94
CA PRO A 180 -10.50 16.66 -8.99
C PRO A 180 -10.21 16.04 -7.63
N VAL A 181 -9.02 16.34 -7.08
CA VAL A 181 -8.56 15.85 -5.79
C VAL A 181 -7.96 16.96 -4.92
N GLU A 182 -8.19 16.84 -3.62
CA GLU A 182 -7.42 17.53 -2.60
C GLU A 182 -6.56 16.50 -1.87
N LEU A 183 -5.25 16.70 -1.83
CA LEU A 183 -4.27 15.81 -1.24
C LEU A 183 -3.50 16.50 -0.11
N ASN A 184 -3.26 15.78 0.97
CA ASN A 184 -2.29 16.14 1.99
C ASN A 184 -1.01 15.34 1.75
N LEU A 185 0.06 16.06 1.43
CA LEU A 185 1.38 15.53 1.10
C LEU A 185 2.35 15.82 2.25
N GLN A 186 3.26 14.88 2.48
CA GLN A 186 4.50 15.11 3.21
C GLN A 186 5.63 14.70 2.27
N LEU A 187 6.41 15.69 1.84
CA LEU A 187 7.46 15.50 0.85
C LEU A 187 8.83 15.61 1.52
N LYS A 188 9.71 14.68 1.18
CA LYS A 188 11.03 14.60 1.78
C LYS A 188 11.85 15.85 1.45
N GLY A 189 12.30 16.55 2.49
CA GLY A 189 13.12 17.77 2.37
C GLY A 189 12.31 19.05 2.07
N ILE A 190 11.01 18.96 1.84
CA ILE A 190 10.12 20.10 1.60
C ILE A 190 9.16 20.29 2.78
N GLY A 191 8.66 19.20 3.36
CA GLY A 191 7.69 19.21 4.45
C GLY A 191 6.26 19.00 3.98
N GLY A 192 5.31 19.46 4.80
CA GLY A 192 3.88 19.30 4.52
C GLY A 192 3.36 20.27 3.47
N LYS A 193 2.56 19.78 2.52
CA LYS A 193 1.91 20.58 1.48
C LYS A 193 0.49 20.06 1.24
N THR A 194 -0.46 20.98 1.02
CA THR A 194 -1.76 20.64 0.44
C THR A 194 -1.68 20.85 -1.07
N PHE A 195 -2.19 19.89 -1.82
CA PHE A 195 -2.31 19.95 -3.28
C PHE A 195 -3.80 19.91 -3.63
N ASN A 196 -4.25 20.89 -4.41
CA ASN A 196 -5.58 20.92 -5.00
C ASN A 196 -5.37 20.93 -6.51
N GLY A 197 -5.81 19.88 -7.18
CA GLY A 197 -5.58 19.70 -8.60
C GLY A 197 -6.30 18.47 -9.10
N GLU A 198 -5.76 17.83 -10.13
CA GLU A 198 -6.48 16.79 -10.85
C GLU A 198 -5.64 15.52 -10.96
N VAL A 199 -6.31 14.37 -11.01
CA VAL A 199 -5.71 13.12 -11.46
C VAL A 199 -6.33 12.77 -12.81
N ILE A 200 -5.51 12.77 -13.84
CA ILE A 200 -5.93 12.44 -15.20
C ILE A 200 -5.83 10.92 -15.38
N LEU A 201 -6.93 10.32 -15.78
CA LEU A 201 -7.08 8.92 -16.10
C LEU A 201 -7.33 8.76 -17.59
N VAL A 202 -6.70 7.76 -18.20
CA VAL A 202 -6.92 7.40 -19.60
C VAL A 202 -7.09 5.89 -19.77
N ARG A 203 -7.78 5.46 -20.82
CA ARG A 203 -7.86 4.07 -21.27
C ARG A 203 -8.00 4.05 -22.79
N PHE A 204 -7.56 2.97 -23.45
CA PHE A 204 -7.64 2.90 -24.92
C PHE A 204 -9.02 2.46 -25.40
N MET A 205 -9.75 1.67 -24.60
CA MET A 205 -11.10 1.19 -24.92
C MET A 205 -12.01 1.21 -23.67
N PRO A 206 -13.35 1.33 -23.83
CA PRO A 206 -14.29 1.41 -22.70
C PRO A 206 -14.27 0.26 -21.71
N ASN A 207 -13.81 -0.92 -22.09
CA ASN A 207 -13.75 -2.10 -21.22
C ASN A 207 -12.33 -2.44 -20.76
N GLU A 208 -11.37 -1.57 -21.03
CA GLU A 208 -10.01 -1.71 -20.52
C GLU A 208 -9.82 -0.96 -19.21
N GLN A 209 -8.83 -1.41 -18.45
CA GLN A 209 -8.42 -0.78 -17.22
C GLN A 209 -7.96 0.66 -17.46
N TRP A 210 -8.45 1.58 -16.63
CA TRP A 210 -7.93 2.94 -16.55
C TRP A 210 -6.44 2.98 -16.17
N ARG A 211 -5.74 4.02 -16.58
CA ARG A 211 -4.34 4.29 -16.25
C ARG A 211 -4.21 5.74 -15.81
N VAL A 212 -3.36 6.02 -14.82
CA VAL A 212 -3.08 7.38 -14.36
C VAL A 212 -1.95 8.01 -15.18
N ASP A 213 -2.16 9.22 -15.68
CA ASP A 213 -1.08 10.05 -16.22
C ASP A 213 -0.15 10.48 -15.10
N SER A 214 0.89 9.67 -14.87
CA SER A 214 1.77 9.83 -13.72
C SER A 214 2.81 10.92 -13.96
N ILE A 215 3.19 11.19 -15.22
CA ILE A 215 4.07 12.31 -15.52
C ILE A 215 3.40 13.62 -15.12
N ASN A 216 2.18 13.88 -15.62
CA ASN A 216 1.43 15.08 -15.28
C ASN A 216 1.21 15.17 -13.75
N PHE A 217 0.79 14.08 -13.09
CA PHE A 217 0.59 14.07 -11.64
C PHE A 217 1.85 14.48 -10.87
N PHE A 218 3.02 13.94 -11.23
CA PHE A 218 4.28 14.25 -10.53
C PHE A 218 4.75 15.69 -10.81
N GLU A 219 4.55 16.21 -12.02
CA GLU A 219 4.81 17.61 -12.35
C GLU A 219 3.95 18.55 -11.50
N GLU A 220 2.66 18.28 -11.37
CA GLU A 220 1.71 19.12 -10.63
C GLU A 220 1.97 19.16 -9.12
N ILE A 221 2.36 18.03 -8.51
CA ILE A 221 2.74 18.02 -7.10
C ILE A 221 4.12 18.64 -6.84
N GLY A 222 4.92 18.87 -7.89
CA GLY A 222 6.24 19.51 -7.86
C GLY A 222 7.40 18.54 -7.64
N LEU A 223 7.30 17.33 -8.21
CA LEU A 223 8.27 16.25 -8.08
C LEU A 223 8.73 15.70 -9.45
N SER A 224 9.11 16.59 -10.38
CA SER A 224 9.82 16.20 -11.61
C SER A 224 11.23 15.66 -11.35
#